data_AF-A0A5R8ZWE7-F1
#
_entry.id   AF-A0A5R8ZWE7-F1
#
_cell.length_a   1.000
_cell.length_b   1.000
_cell.length_c   1.000
_cell.angle_alpha   90.00
_cell.angle_beta   90.00
_cell.angle_gamma   90.00
#
_symmetry.space_group_name_H-M   'P 1'
#
loop_
_entity.id
_entity.type
_entity.pdbx_description
1 polymer ?
#
loop_
_entity_poly.entity_id
_entity_poly.type
_entity_poly.pdbx_seq_one_letter_code
_entity_poly.pdbx_strand_id
1 'polypeptide(L)'
;VPGMKALDMNTAEDAIVRLTREVVPGMIVTGMEVAEIDGAPRMGPTFGAMLISGQKAAHLALKALGRPNAIDGSIRAESVHPELVLASSDAGEIVDA
;
A
#
# COMPACT_ATOMS: atom_id res chain seq x y z
N VAL A 1 2.61 11.97 -20.47
CA VAL A 1 2.93 10.99 -19.42
C VAL A 1 2.35 9.65 -19.87
N PRO A 2 3.12 8.55 -19.92
CA PRO A 2 2.55 7.24 -20.23
C PRO A 2 1.63 6.84 -19.08
N GLY A 3 0.33 6.69 -19.35
CA GLY A 3 -0.64 6.22 -18.36
C GLY A 3 -0.56 4.71 -18.10
N MET A 4 -1.59 4.14 -17.49
CA MET A 4 -1.62 2.71 -17.17
C MET A 4 -1.36 1.81 -18.40
N LYS A 5 -0.62 0.71 -18.20
CA LYS A 5 -0.35 -0.29 -19.24
C LYS A 5 -1.50 -1.29 -19.39
N ALA A 6 -1.37 -2.18 -20.38
CA ALA A 6 -2.27 -3.32 -20.57
C ALA A 6 -2.34 -4.23 -19.33
N LEU A 7 -3.28 -5.17 -19.36
CA LEU A 7 -3.52 -6.07 -18.23
C LEU A 7 -2.43 -7.14 -18.15
N ASP A 8 -1.74 -7.18 -17.01
CA ASP A 8 -0.85 -8.26 -16.58
C ASP A 8 -0.95 -8.36 -15.05
N MET A 9 -1.70 -9.35 -14.58
CA MET A 9 -2.13 -9.42 -13.18
C MET A 9 -0.96 -9.62 -12.23
N ASN A 10 -0.04 -10.54 -12.54
CA ASN A 10 1.08 -10.89 -11.67
C ASN A 10 2.00 -9.68 -11.49
N THR A 11 2.37 -9.03 -12.60
CA THR A 11 3.22 -7.84 -12.54
C THR A 11 2.49 -6.64 -11.93
N ALA A 12 1.19 -6.49 -12.18
CA ALA A 12 0.39 -5.38 -11.67
C ALA A 12 0.28 -5.39 -10.15
N GLU A 13 -0.12 -6.52 -9.55
CA GLU A 13 -0.41 -6.55 -8.12
C GLU A 13 0.83 -6.22 -7.28
N ASP A 14 1.97 -6.82 -7.60
CA ASP A 14 3.25 -6.54 -6.95
C ASP A 14 3.70 -5.09 -7.18
N ALA A 15 3.60 -4.60 -8.42
CA ALA A 15 4.01 -3.25 -8.76
C ALA A 15 3.22 -2.18 -8.00
N ILE A 16 1.90 -2.36 -7.83
CA ILE A 16 1.06 -1.39 -7.13
C ILE A 16 1.41 -1.30 -5.65
N VAL A 17 1.60 -2.44 -4.98
CA VAL A 17 2.02 -2.46 -3.57
C VAL A 17 3.40 -1.81 -3.42
N ARG A 18 4.36 -2.16 -4.28
CA ARG A 18 5.72 -1.60 -4.25
C ARG A 18 5.73 -0.09 -4.43
N LEU A 19 5.02 0.41 -5.45
CA LEU A 19 5.06 1.81 -5.88
C LEU A 19 4.18 2.75 -5.05
N THR A 20 3.31 2.21 -4.21
CA THR A 20 2.54 3.00 -3.21
C THR A 20 3.51 3.76 -2.31
N ARG A 21 3.51 5.09 -2.41
CA ARG A 21 4.43 5.98 -1.72
C ARG A 21 3.89 7.40 -1.61
N GLU A 22 4.58 8.22 -0.83
CA GLU A 22 4.49 9.66 -0.93
C GLU A 22 5.18 10.12 -2.23
N VAL A 23 4.38 10.53 -3.22
CA VAL A 23 4.88 10.87 -4.57
C VAL A 23 5.47 12.28 -4.57
N VAL A 24 4.85 13.19 -3.81
CA VAL A 24 5.36 14.53 -3.52
C VAL A 24 5.12 14.84 -2.03
N PRO A 25 5.90 15.74 -1.41
CA PRO A 25 5.73 16.06 0.01
C PRO A 25 4.29 16.44 0.36
N GLY A 26 3.68 15.65 1.26
CA GLY A 26 2.30 15.79 1.71
C GLY A 26 1.24 15.02 0.90
N MET A 27 1.63 14.27 -0.15
CA MET A 27 0.69 13.55 -1.02
C MET A 27 1.11 12.10 -1.24
N ILE A 28 0.34 11.18 -0.65
CA ILE A 28 0.49 9.74 -0.83
C ILE A 28 -0.49 9.27 -1.91
N VAL A 29 0.01 8.49 -2.86
CA VAL A 29 -0.80 7.84 -3.90
C VAL A 29 -0.84 6.34 -3.64
N THR A 30 -2.02 5.76 -3.79
CA THR A 30 -2.33 4.36 -3.45
C THR A 30 -3.34 3.77 -4.44
N GLY A 31 -3.46 2.45 -4.48
CA GLY A 31 -4.35 1.72 -5.36
C GLY A 31 -4.03 1.91 -6.84
N MET A 32 -5.06 1.86 -7.69
CA MET A 32 -4.89 1.92 -9.14
C MET A 32 -4.38 3.26 -9.68
N GLU A 33 -4.48 4.34 -8.92
CA GLU A 33 -3.92 5.64 -9.33
C GLU A 33 -2.39 5.59 -9.45
N VAL A 34 -1.73 4.72 -8.67
CA VAL A 34 -0.29 4.43 -8.79
C VAL A 34 0.06 3.94 -10.20
N ALA A 35 -0.83 3.17 -10.84
CA ALA A 35 -0.61 2.67 -12.20
C ALA A 35 -0.58 3.78 -13.25
N GLU A 36 -1.39 4.83 -13.05
CA GLU A 36 -1.48 5.96 -13.98
C GLU A 36 -0.23 6.85 -13.93
N ILE A 37 0.34 7.02 -12.74
CA ILE A 37 1.53 7.85 -12.55
C ILE A 37 2.79 7.12 -13.00
N ASP A 38 2.94 5.85 -12.61
CA ASP A 38 4.19 5.10 -12.82
C ASP A 38 4.14 4.18 -14.06
N GLY A 39 3.03 4.15 -14.79
CA GLY A 39 2.85 3.32 -15.99
C GLY A 39 2.93 1.82 -15.68
N ALA A 40 2.29 1.38 -14.59
CA ALA A 40 2.20 -0.03 -14.23
C ALA A 40 1.07 -0.74 -15.03
N PRO A 41 1.13 -2.07 -15.21
CA PRO A 41 0.01 -2.85 -15.74
C PRO A 41 -1.21 -2.77 -14.81
N ARG A 42 -2.40 -3.02 -15.36
CA ARG A 42 -3.64 -3.17 -14.57
C ARG A 42 -3.87 -4.63 -14.17
N MET A 43 -4.49 -4.90 -13.01
CA MET A 43 -4.73 -6.28 -12.53
C MET A 43 -6.12 -6.85 -12.85
N GLY A 44 -7.05 -6.06 -13.41
CA GLY A 44 -8.39 -6.56 -13.73
C GLY A 44 -9.24 -6.83 -12.47
N PRO A 45 -10.04 -7.92 -12.41
CA PRO A 45 -11.01 -8.17 -11.35
C PRO A 45 -10.38 -8.87 -10.12
N THR A 46 -9.24 -8.37 -9.67
CA THR A 46 -8.57 -8.81 -8.43
C THR A 46 -8.31 -7.59 -7.54
N PHE A 47 -8.37 -7.79 -6.23
CA PHE A 47 -8.39 -6.68 -5.25
C PHE A 47 -7.32 -6.83 -4.16
N GLY A 48 -6.46 -7.85 -4.22
CA GLY A 48 -5.46 -8.12 -3.20
C GLY A 48 -4.49 -6.95 -3.07
N ALA A 49 -3.94 -6.51 -4.20
CA ALA A 49 -3.06 -5.34 -4.22
C ALA A 49 -3.73 -4.06 -3.74
N MET A 50 -5.05 -3.88 -3.94
CA MET A 50 -5.76 -2.68 -3.48
C MET A 50 -5.80 -2.60 -1.95
N LEU A 51 -6.11 -3.71 -1.29
CA LEU A 51 -6.17 -3.78 0.17
C LEU A 51 -4.80 -3.54 0.80
N ILE A 52 -3.77 -4.21 0.26
CA ILE A 52 -2.40 -4.10 0.76
C ILE A 52 -1.81 -2.72 0.47
N SER A 53 -2.04 -2.17 -0.73
CA SER A 53 -1.64 -0.82 -1.08
C SER A 53 -2.30 0.22 -0.15
N GLY A 54 -3.58 0.06 0.17
CA GLY A 54 -4.28 0.92 1.13
C GLY A 54 -3.68 0.85 2.54
N GLN A 55 -3.37 -0.36 3.01
CA GLN A 55 -2.71 -0.57 4.30
C GLN A 55 -1.33 0.09 4.35
N LYS A 56 -0.51 -0.10 3.32
CA LYS A 56 0.82 0.54 3.21
C LYS A 56 0.69 2.06 3.20
N ALA A 57 -0.27 2.62 2.46
CA ALA A 57 -0.52 4.06 2.44
C ALA A 57 -0.92 4.61 3.81
N ALA A 58 -1.74 3.89 4.58
CA ALA A 58 -2.09 4.28 5.95
C ALA A 58 -0.85 4.34 6.86
N HIS A 59 0.07 3.36 6.76
CA HIS A 59 1.31 3.39 7.54
C HIS A 59 2.28 4.48 7.09
N LEU A 60 2.34 4.80 5.79
CA LEU A 60 3.08 5.96 5.29
C LEU A 60 2.50 7.28 5.82
N ALA A 61 1.16 7.39 5.91
CA ALA A 61 0.51 8.56 6.48
C ALA A 61 0.82 8.69 7.99
N LEU A 62 0.77 7.58 8.74
CA LEU A 62 1.16 7.57 10.16
C LEU A 62 2.62 8.01 10.34
N LYS A 63 3.52 7.51 9.49
CA LYS A 63 4.92 7.94 9.44
C LYS A 63 5.07 9.43 9.19
N ALA A 64 4.39 9.98 8.19
CA ALA A 64 4.40 11.41 7.87
C ALA A 64 3.87 12.28 9.02
N LEU A 65 2.92 11.75 9.81
CA LEU A 65 2.39 12.39 11.01
C LEU A 65 3.26 12.20 12.27
N GLY A 66 4.41 11.50 12.18
CA GLY A 66 5.26 11.18 13.33
C GLY A 66 4.61 10.23 14.34
N ARG A 67 3.63 9.42 13.89
CA ARG A 67 2.93 8.44 14.71
C ARG A 67 3.57 7.05 14.58
N PRO A 68 3.38 6.15 15.57
CA PRO A 68 3.79 4.76 15.45
C PRO A 68 3.23 4.12 14.19
N ASN A 69 4.09 3.46 13.44
CA ASN A 69 3.79 2.87 12.15
C ASN A 69 4.64 1.61 11.91
N ALA A 70 4.18 0.72 11.04
CA ALA A 70 4.91 -0.53 10.78
C ALA A 70 6.04 -0.35 9.74
N ILE A 71 6.12 0.77 9.01
CA ILE A 71 7.24 1.06 8.08
C ILE A 71 8.54 1.26 8.85
N ASP A 72 8.48 1.96 9.99
CA ASP A 72 9.62 2.22 10.86
C ASP A 72 9.80 1.14 11.94
N GLY A 73 8.99 0.06 11.91
CA GLY A 73 8.99 -0.98 12.94
C GLY A 73 8.60 -0.49 14.35
N SER A 74 7.92 0.65 14.44
CA SER A 74 7.58 1.30 15.71
C SER A 74 6.23 0.84 16.30
N ILE A 75 5.45 0.06 15.54
CA ILE A 75 4.24 -0.61 16.04
C ILE A 75 4.63 -1.77 16.96
N ARG A 76 4.14 -1.73 18.20
CA ARG A 76 4.10 -2.89 19.10
C ARG A 76 2.74 -3.58 18.91
N ALA A 77 2.72 -4.91 18.82
CA ALA A 77 1.52 -5.71 18.56
C ALA A 77 0.33 -5.40 19.50
N GLU A 78 0.59 -4.80 20.65
CA GLU A 78 -0.38 -4.40 21.69
C GLU A 78 -1.12 -3.07 21.39
N SER A 79 -0.75 -2.34 20.33
CA SER A 79 -1.25 -0.98 20.04
C SER A 79 -2.20 -0.89 18.84
N VAL A 80 -2.58 -2.02 18.25
CA VAL A 80 -3.60 -2.05 17.20
C VAL A 80 -4.96 -1.89 17.87
N HIS A 81 -5.66 -0.79 17.57
CA HIS A 81 -7.04 -0.63 18.02
C HIS A 81 -7.86 -1.86 17.57
N PRO A 82 -8.73 -2.43 18.42
CA PRO A 82 -9.46 -3.66 18.11
C PRO A 82 -10.23 -3.59 16.79
N GLU A 83 -10.66 -2.40 16.39
CA GLU A 83 -11.38 -2.11 15.15
C GLU A 83 -10.49 -2.11 13.89
N LEU A 84 -9.17 -1.97 14.04
CA LEU A 84 -8.17 -2.04 12.96
C LEU A 84 -7.55 -3.43 12.82
N VAL A 85 -7.96 -4.40 13.64
CA VAL A 85 -7.58 -5.80 13.46
C VAL A 85 -8.35 -6.34 12.24
N LEU A 86 -7.71 -6.28 11.07
CA LEU A 86 -8.11 -7.08 9.93
C LEU A 86 -8.13 -8.56 10.37
N ALA A 87 -9.08 -9.34 9.88
CA ALA A 87 -9.37 -10.71 10.33
C ALA A 87 -8.22 -11.75 10.15
N SER A 88 -7.01 -11.32 9.78
CA SER A 88 -5.80 -12.13 9.78
C SER A 88 -5.10 -11.99 11.13
N SER A 89 -5.12 -13.06 11.92
CA SER A 89 -4.50 -13.16 13.24
C SER A 89 -2.97 -13.16 13.22
N ASP A 90 -2.33 -13.18 12.05
CA ASP A 90 -0.89 -13.35 11.95
C ASP A 90 -0.19 -12.12 11.34
N ALA A 91 0.62 -11.51 12.20
CA ALA A 91 1.72 -10.57 12.01
C ALA A 91 1.46 -9.27 11.21
N GLY A 92 1.80 -8.15 11.85
CA GLY A 92 1.91 -6.82 11.25
C GLY A 92 3.09 -6.67 10.27
N GLU A 93 3.23 -7.62 9.35
CA GLU A 93 4.15 -7.51 8.22
C GLU A 93 3.55 -6.58 7.18
N ILE A 94 4.22 -5.46 6.94
CA ILE A 94 4.00 -4.69 5.73
C ILE A 94 4.73 -5.42 4.61
N VAL A 95 4.02 -5.67 3.52
CA VAL A 95 4.56 -6.39 2.36
C VAL A 95 5.53 -5.47 1.61
N ASP A 96 6.82 -5.82 1.68
CA ASP A 96 7.87 -5.28 0.79
C ASP A 96 7.93 -6.16 -0.46
N ALA A 97 7.02 -5.91 -1.41
CA ALA A 97 7.08 -6.47 -2.77
C ALA A 97 7.97 -5.60 -3.67
#